data_AF-A0A931BV95-F1
#
_entry.id   AF-A0A931BV95-F1
#
_cell.length_a   1.000
_cell.length_b   1.000
_cell.length_c   1.000
_cell.angle_alpha   90.00
_cell.angle_beta   90.00
_cell.angle_gamma   90.00
#
_symmetry.space_group_name_H-M   'P 1'
#
loop_
_entity.id
_entity.type
_entity.pdbx_description
1 polymer ?
#
loop_
_entity_poly.entity_id
_entity_poly.type
_entity_poly.pdbx_seq_one_letter_code
_entity_poly.pdbx_strand_id
1 'polypeptide(L)'
;MNNLKYKHYSSEEFSEDKDFWSWVLKEGTVQDAFWENFIRENPDKAEVIARAKKIVLELNAEEFKMQNKQTEALWERIQKSVEATKTAERCLPDSCR
;
A
#
# COMPACT_ATOMS: atom_id res chain seq x y z
N MET A 1 15.35 -16.96 -6.95
CA MET A 1 15.77 -15.57 -7.20
C MET A 1 17.10 -15.60 -7.93
N ASN A 2 17.17 -15.09 -9.16
CA ASN A 2 18.39 -15.11 -9.98
C ASN A 2 19.12 -13.77 -9.83
N ASN A 3 20.27 -13.76 -9.13
CA ASN A 3 21.11 -12.57 -8.87
C ASN A 3 21.49 -11.82 -10.16
N LEU A 4 21.73 -12.54 -11.28
CA LEU A 4 22.12 -11.95 -12.56
C LEU A 4 21.06 -11.06 -13.22
N LYS A 5 19.77 -11.27 -12.92
CA LYS A 5 18.66 -10.50 -13.50
C LYS A 5 18.73 -9.03 -13.05
N TYR A 6 18.98 -8.83 -11.76
CA TYR A 6 18.96 -7.52 -11.10
C TYR A 6 20.18 -6.65 -11.42
N LYS A 7 21.25 -7.23 -11.97
CA LYS A 7 22.45 -6.48 -12.37
C LYS A 7 22.20 -5.50 -13.51
N HIS A 8 21.19 -5.74 -14.35
CA HIS A 8 20.86 -4.84 -15.44
C HIS A 8 19.67 -3.94 -15.15
N TYR A 9 19.02 -4.12 -14.00
CA TYR A 9 17.80 -3.41 -13.67
C TYR A 9 18.03 -1.92 -13.48
N SER A 10 17.16 -1.11 -14.08
CA SER A 10 16.98 0.30 -13.76
C SER A 10 16.19 0.46 -12.46
N SER A 11 16.16 1.68 -11.92
CA SER A 11 15.33 1.99 -10.76
C SER A 11 13.83 1.80 -11.04
N GLU A 12 13.39 1.98 -12.29
CA GLU A 12 12.00 1.73 -12.68
C GLU A 12 11.70 0.23 -12.70
N GLU A 13 12.57 -0.59 -13.29
CA GLU A 13 12.39 -2.05 -13.32
C GLU A 13 12.35 -2.66 -11.91
N PHE A 14 13.17 -2.14 -10.99
CA PHE A 14 13.07 -2.52 -9.57
C PHE A 14 11.73 -2.11 -8.95
N SER A 15 11.22 -0.92 -9.29
CA SER A 15 9.92 -0.43 -8.80
C SER A 15 8.72 -1.15 -9.43
N GLU A 16 8.91 -2.06 -10.38
CA GLU A 16 7.86 -2.94 -10.92
C GLU A 16 7.95 -4.38 -10.39
N ASP A 17 9.04 -4.73 -9.70
CA ASP A 17 9.32 -6.10 -9.25
C ASP A 17 8.63 -6.41 -7.90
N LYS A 18 7.73 -7.39 -7.89
CA LYS A 18 6.95 -7.76 -6.69
C LYS A 18 7.81 -8.30 -5.54
N ASP A 19 8.92 -8.97 -5.84
CA ASP A 19 9.83 -9.46 -4.81
C ASP A 19 10.57 -8.27 -4.18
N PHE A 20 10.92 -7.28 -4.99
CA PHE A 20 11.49 -6.03 -4.50
C PHE A 20 10.51 -5.25 -3.61
N TRP A 21 9.25 -5.12 -4.03
CA TRP A 21 8.21 -4.49 -3.19
C TRP A 21 8.02 -5.22 -1.86
N SER A 22 7.99 -6.55 -1.90
CA SER A 22 7.84 -7.38 -0.70
C SER A 22 8.98 -7.15 0.28
N TRP A 23 10.21 -7.03 -0.22
CA TRP A 23 11.38 -6.71 0.59
C TRP A 23 11.35 -5.28 1.15
N VAL A 24 11.02 -4.28 0.31
CA VAL A 24 10.99 -2.87 0.75
C VAL A 24 9.90 -2.61 1.78
N LEU A 25 8.76 -3.32 1.67
CA LEU A 25 7.61 -3.12 2.56
C LEU A 25 7.59 -4.05 3.79
N LYS A 26 8.40 -5.11 3.81
CA LYS A 26 8.50 -6.03 4.96
C LYS A 26 9.95 -6.24 5.38
N GLU A 27 10.32 -5.58 6.48
CA GLU A 27 11.53 -5.91 7.24
C GLU A 27 11.36 -7.30 7.90
N GLY A 28 12.30 -8.23 7.69
CA GLY A 28 12.37 -9.49 8.42
C GLY A 28 12.05 -10.77 7.63
N THR A 29 12.18 -10.79 6.31
CA THR A 29 11.99 -12.02 5.51
C THR A 29 13.31 -12.59 5.00
N VAL A 30 13.31 -13.85 4.53
CA VAL A 30 14.46 -14.52 3.88
C VAL A 30 15.06 -13.69 2.72
N GLN A 31 14.29 -12.74 2.19
CA GLN A 31 14.69 -11.84 1.10
C GLN A 31 15.67 -10.76 1.58
N ASP A 32 15.70 -10.41 2.88
CA ASP A 32 16.63 -9.41 3.43
C ASP A 32 18.09 -9.81 3.20
N ALA A 33 18.44 -11.06 3.51
CA ALA A 33 19.79 -11.57 3.34
C ALA A 33 20.22 -11.54 1.85
N PHE A 34 19.28 -11.77 0.93
CA PHE A 34 19.56 -11.68 -0.51
C PHE A 34 19.89 -10.25 -0.94
N TRP A 35 19.04 -9.30 -0.58
CA TRP A 35 19.22 -7.90 -0.98
C TRP A 35 20.41 -7.24 -0.28
N GLU A 36 20.67 -7.56 0.99
CA GLU A 36 21.88 -7.14 1.69
C GLU A 36 23.15 -7.68 1.03
N ASN A 37 23.15 -8.96 0.65
CA ASN A 37 24.29 -9.55 -0.05
C ASN A 37 24.45 -8.96 -1.46
N PHE A 38 23.35 -8.72 -2.18
CA PHE A 38 23.37 -8.08 -3.50
C PHE A 38 23.96 -6.67 -3.46
N ILE A 39 23.57 -5.85 -2.47
CA ILE A 39 24.12 -4.49 -2.29
C ILE A 39 25.60 -4.55 -1.94
N ARG A 40 26.01 -5.51 -1.10
CA ARG A 40 27.41 -5.71 -0.71
C ARG A 40 28.28 -6.11 -1.90
N GLU A 41 27.76 -6.96 -2.79
CA GLU A 41 28.45 -7.42 -4.00
C GLU A 41 28.42 -6.39 -5.13
N ASN A 42 27.47 -5.46 -5.15
CA ASN A 42 27.26 -4.48 -6.22
C ASN A 42 27.06 -3.06 -5.64
N PRO A 43 28.11 -2.43 -5.09
CA PRO A 43 28.02 -1.09 -4.50
C PRO A 43 27.66 -0.01 -5.54
N ASP A 44 27.97 -0.25 -6.82
CA ASP A 44 27.57 0.58 -7.97
C ASP A 44 26.04 0.63 -8.15
N LYS A 45 25.33 -0.41 -7.71
CA LYS A 45 23.86 -0.49 -7.75
C LYS A 45 23.19 0.07 -6.51
N ALA A 46 23.93 0.41 -5.46
CA ALA A 46 23.36 0.95 -4.22
C ALA A 46 22.52 2.21 -4.49
N GLU A 47 22.99 3.11 -5.36
CA GLU A 47 22.26 4.33 -5.72
C GLU A 47 20.97 4.03 -6.52
N VAL A 48 21.01 3.03 -7.41
CA VAL A 48 19.84 2.61 -8.19
C VAL A 48 18.78 2.00 -7.28
N ILE A 49 19.21 1.13 -6.35
CA ILE A 49 18.32 0.51 -5.36
C ILE A 49 17.74 1.55 -4.41
N ALA A 50 18.53 2.53 -3.96
CA ALA A 50 18.04 3.60 -3.11
C ALA A 50 16.96 4.44 -3.79
N ARG A 51 17.14 4.74 -5.09
CA ARG A 51 16.11 5.41 -5.90
C ARG A 51 14.85 4.57 -6.06
N ALA A 52 15.00 3.28 -6.37
CA ALA A 52 13.87 2.36 -6.49
C ALA A 52 13.08 2.25 -5.18
N LYS A 53 13.76 2.14 -4.04
CA LYS A 53 13.13 2.15 -2.70
C LYS A 53 12.27 3.38 -2.49
N LYS A 54 12.80 4.56 -2.85
CA LYS A 54 12.07 5.83 -2.71
C LYS A 54 10.77 5.82 -3.54
N ILE A 55 10.84 5.37 -4.79
CA ILE A 55 9.66 5.25 -5.67
C ILE A 55 8.61 4.32 -5.05
N VAL A 56 9.03 3.12 -4.60
CA VAL A 56 8.12 2.14 -3.97
C VAL A 56 7.44 2.71 -2.73
N LEU A 57 8.19 3.39 -1.86
CA LEU A 57 7.65 4.01 -0.65
C LEU A 57 6.69 5.17 -0.96
N GLU A 58 6.99 5.99 -1.96
CA GLU A 58 6.11 7.07 -2.42
C GLU A 58 4.80 6.52 -2.99
N LEU A 59 4.86 5.51 -3.86
CA LEU A 59 3.68 4.85 -4.42
C LEU A 59 2.82 4.18 -3.34
N ASN A 60 3.45 3.46 -2.40
CA ASN A 60 2.73 2.85 -1.29
C ASN A 60 2.08 3.89 -0.37
N ALA A 61 2.74 5.03 -0.14
CA ALA A 61 2.17 6.13 0.63
C ALA A 61 0.96 6.78 -0.07
N GLU A 62 1.02 6.95 -1.39
CA GLU A 62 -0.11 7.43 -2.19
C GLU A 62 -1.29 6.45 -2.17
N GLU A 63 -1.03 5.15 -2.29
CA GLU A 63 -2.06 4.11 -2.21
C GLU A 63 -2.76 4.12 -0.85
N PHE A 64 -1.99 4.16 0.25
CA PHE A 64 -2.54 4.23 1.60
C PHE A 64 -3.37 5.50 1.83
N LYS A 65 -2.91 6.64 1.30
CA LYS A 65 -3.65 7.90 1.34
C LYS A 65 -4.96 7.85 0.56
N MET A 66 -4.99 7.15 -0.57
CA MET A 66 -6.21 6.96 -1.38
C MET A 66 -7.20 6.02 -0.68
N GLN A 67 -6.72 4.92 -0.09
CA GLN A 67 -7.55 3.98 0.66
C GLN A 67 -8.23 4.64 1.87
N ASN A 68 -7.50 5.45 2.66
CA ASN A 68 -8.08 6.14 3.81
C ASN A 68 -9.25 7.06 3.43
N LYS A 69 -9.14 7.79 2.31
CA LYS A 69 -10.24 8.62 1.80
C LYS A 69 -11.48 7.81 1.42
N GLN A 70 -11.29 6.62 0.86
CA GLN A 70 -12.41 5.73 0.53
C GLN A 70 -13.08 5.16 1.78
N THR A 71 -12.28 4.82 2.80
CA THR A 71 -12.80 4.38 4.10
C THR A 71 -13.60 5.47 4.80
N GLU A 72 -13.11 6.71 4.81
CA GLU A 72 -13.84 7.88 5.34
C GLU A 72 -15.17 8.10 4.61
N ALA A 73 -15.16 8.07 3.27
CA ALA A 73 -16.37 8.24 2.47
C ALA A 73 -17.37 7.09 2.68
N LEU A 74 -16.89 5.85 2.85
CA LEU A 74 -17.75 4.72 3.23
C LEU A 74 -18.34 4.94 4.63
N TRP A 75 -17.54 5.49 5.55
CA TRP A 75 -17.98 5.69 6.92
C TRP A 75 -19.08 6.75 7.04
N GLU A 76 -18.93 7.85 6.31
CA GLU A 76 -19.95 8.90 6.17
C GLU A 76 -21.27 8.36 5.59
N ARG A 77 -21.19 7.46 4.60
CA ARG A 77 -22.38 6.85 3.98
C ARG A 77 -23.16 5.99 4.98
N ILE A 78 -22.46 5.24 5.83
CA ILE A 78 -23.10 4.43 6.85
C ILE A 78 -23.77 5.33 7.90
N GLN A 79 -23.11 6.38 8.38
CA GLN A 79 -23.70 7.35 9.32
C GLN A 79 -25.00 7.97 8.76
N LYS A 80 -24.97 8.45 7.51
CA LYS A 80 -26.16 9.00 6.85
C LYS A 80 -27.30 7.99 6.72
N SER A 81 -26.98 6.73 6.45
CA SER A 81 -28.00 5.67 6.33
C SER A 81 -28.67 5.34 7.67
N VAL A 82 -27.91 5.36 8.77
CA VAL A 82 -28.39 5.09 10.14
C VAL A 82 -29.28 6.23 10.65
N GLU A 83 -28.97 7.48 10.31
CA GLU A 83 -29.81 8.64 10.64
C GLU A 83 -31.13 8.65 9.86
N ALA A 84 -31.10 8.25 8.59
CA ALA A 84 -32.29 8.14 7.75
C ALA A 84 -33.26 7.05 8.25
N THR A 85 -32.76 5.93 8.80
CA THR A 85 -33.62 4.84 9.31
C THR A 85 -34.29 5.21 10.63
N LYS A 86 -33.62 5.96 11.52
CA LYS A 86 -34.22 6.44 12.79
C LYS A 86 -35.43 7.36 12.61
N THR A 87 -35.57 8.01 11.46
CA THR A 87 -36.65 8.99 11.22
C THR A 87 -37.91 8.31 10.64
N ALA A 88 -37.76 7.16 9.97
CA ALA A 88 -38.88 6.41 9.40
C ALA A 88 -39.67 5.58 10.45
N GLU A 89 -39.05 5.21 11.57
CA GLU A 89 -39.71 4.46 12.65
C GLU A 89 -40.52 5.34 13.63
N ARG A 90 -40.53 6.67 13.46
CA ARG A 90 -41.28 7.59 14.36
C ARG A 90 -42.68 7.98 13.88
N CYS A 91 -43.08 7.57 12.68
CA CYS A 91 -44.46 7.74 12.19
C CYS A 91 -45.13 6.38 12.03
N LEU A 92 -45.52 5.75 13.14
CA LEU A 92 -46.59 4.76 13.13
C LEU A 92 -47.93 5.52 13.20
N PRO A 93 -48.75 5.50 12.14
CA PRO A 93 -50.07 6.12 12.16
C PRO A 93 -51.07 5.15 12.80
N ASP A 94 -51.06 4.95 14.11
CA ASP A 94 -52.11 4.15 14.78
C ASP A 94 -52.29 4.45 16.28
N SER A 95 -52.32 5.73 16.67
CA SER A 95 -52.82 6.11 18.00
C SER A 95 -53.38 7.54 18.00
N CYS A 96 -54.32 7.83 17.12
CA CYS A 96 -55.33 8.84 17.38
C CYS A 96 -56.65 8.11 17.63
N ARG A 97 -56.91 7.76 18.88
CA ARG A 97 -58.26 7.46 19.37
C ARG A 97 -58.50 8.23 20.65
#